data_AF-A0AAD9J656-F1
#
_entry.id   AF-A0AAD9J656-F1
#
_cell.length_a   1.000
_cell.length_b   1.000
_cell.length_c   1.000
_cell.angle_alpha   90.00
_cell.angle_beta   90.00
_cell.angle_gamma   90.00
#
_symmetry.space_group_name_H-M   'P 1'
#
loop_
_entity.id
_entity.type
_entity.pdbx_description
1 polymer ?
#
loop_
_entity_poly.entity_id
_entity_poly.type
_entity_poly.pdbx_seq_one_letter_code
_entity_poly.pdbx_strand_id
1 'polypeptide(L)'
;MAHVRPFWDDELKDFHKEQISLRHVWIGHGKPRDNNHESYSDYKTAKRRFARMFEDKQQTFYQKEYEKVENDINMDIKTLWKRVRPKRQPTSGTAITVDGITYKSQDELCEMWRRHYQALLNEQASESARYDSNHADILCKELSDIKQLSNSSDDPTNTLLEPFSINEIANTFFYHDIHSFVRRGSTQPLTFHNRDISSPTMADDTLLLSMTPRGLQTMIDNAYMYSRLWRLEYSPSKTKCIVFGDRKLKHIDNYQWFLGDQRLEIVTSFNYLGIIISGDGSSQARTTTMANKGYANLGMLKASGFHSEGLSPLTCINLWQRLLIPSLLYGCEVWGDLPKRELNVFETVQKRIGKHIQGLHRRTHDEIVRGLLGWTTIAGVIDKCKLKFIYKMCSLPPDNVFYHICSSNS
;
A
#
# COMPACT_ATOMS: atom_id res chain seq x y z
N MET A 1 -5.12 28.27 -11.17
CA MET A 1 -6.30 27.52 -11.66
C MET A 1 -5.83 26.56 -12.75
N ALA A 2 -5.99 25.25 -12.58
CA ALA A 2 -5.68 24.30 -13.65
C ALA A 2 -6.70 24.51 -14.78
N HIS A 3 -6.25 24.71 -16.02
CA HIS A 3 -7.14 24.85 -17.17
C HIS A 3 -8.03 23.61 -17.28
N VAL A 4 -9.34 23.80 -17.35
CA VAL A 4 -10.35 22.74 -17.53
C VAL A 4 -10.10 21.94 -18.83
N ARG A 5 -9.30 22.48 -19.75
CA ARG A 5 -8.85 21.85 -21.00
C ARG A 5 -7.39 22.24 -21.29
N PRO A 6 -6.40 21.40 -20.94
CA PRO A 6 -4.98 21.74 -21.08
C PRO A 6 -4.52 21.83 -22.55
N PHE A 7 -5.32 21.31 -23.48
CA PHE A 7 -5.09 21.33 -24.94
C PHE A 7 -5.77 22.51 -25.66
N TRP A 8 -6.33 23.48 -24.91
CA TRP A 8 -7.04 24.63 -25.48
C TRP A 8 -6.05 25.73 -25.87
N ASP A 9 -5.64 25.77 -27.13
CA ASP A 9 -4.69 26.74 -27.69
C ASP A 9 -5.38 27.86 -28.50
N ASP A 10 -4.59 28.80 -29.01
CA ASP A 10 -5.10 29.96 -29.75
C ASP A 10 -5.78 29.57 -31.08
N GLU A 11 -5.27 28.53 -31.75
CA GLU A 11 -5.87 28.01 -32.98
C GLU A 11 -7.28 27.44 -32.71
N LEU A 12 -7.43 26.60 -31.69
CA LEU A 12 -8.73 26.05 -31.30
C LEU A 12 -9.70 27.14 -30.82
N LYS A 13 -9.17 28.17 -30.15
CA LYS A 13 -9.92 29.35 -29.73
C LYS A 13 -10.45 30.13 -30.93
N ASP A 14 -9.69 30.24 -32.02
CA ASP A 14 -10.13 30.95 -33.22
C ASP A 14 -11.21 30.19 -33.99
N PHE A 15 -11.08 28.86 -34.15
CA PHE A 15 -12.17 28.03 -34.68
C PHE A 15 -13.45 28.11 -33.82
N HIS A 16 -13.30 28.20 -32.49
CA HIS A 16 -14.43 28.37 -31.60
C HIS A 16 -15.14 29.73 -31.79
N LYS A 17 -14.36 30.81 -31.92
CA LYS A 17 -14.90 32.14 -32.22
C LYS A 17 -15.61 32.17 -33.59
N GLU A 18 -15.01 31.59 -34.63
CA GLU A 18 -15.60 31.48 -35.96
C GLU A 18 -16.96 30.74 -35.88
N GLN A 19 -16.99 29.59 -35.20
CA GLN A 19 -18.21 28.82 -34.99
C GLN A 19 -19.30 29.63 -34.27
N ILE A 20 -18.94 30.40 -33.23
CA ILE A 20 -19.89 31.24 -32.47
C ILE A 20 -20.40 32.39 -33.35
N SER A 21 -19.52 33.05 -34.10
CA SER A 21 -19.86 34.15 -35.00
C SER A 21 -20.89 33.69 -36.04
N LEU A 22 -20.61 32.60 -36.74
CA LEU A 22 -21.51 32.04 -37.76
C LEU A 22 -22.81 31.52 -37.16
N ARG A 23 -22.80 31.05 -35.90
CA ARG A 23 -24.02 30.71 -35.17
C ARG A 23 -24.90 31.94 -34.95
N HIS A 24 -24.32 33.10 -34.62
CA HIS A 24 -25.09 34.33 -34.45
C HIS A 24 -25.70 34.82 -35.77
N VAL A 25 -24.95 34.75 -36.88
CA VAL A 25 -25.46 35.06 -38.22
C VAL A 25 -26.64 34.15 -38.58
N TRP A 26 -26.50 32.84 -38.37
CA TRP A 26 -27.57 31.87 -38.60
C TRP A 26 -28.83 32.13 -37.73
N ILE A 27 -28.64 32.53 -36.48
CA ILE A 27 -29.74 32.91 -35.59
C ILE A 27 -30.43 34.20 -36.08
N GLY A 28 -29.65 35.18 -36.54
CA GLY A 28 -30.15 36.44 -37.09
C GLY A 28 -31.04 36.22 -38.33
N HIS A 29 -30.77 35.18 -39.12
CA HIS A 29 -31.58 34.79 -40.28
C HIS A 29 -32.81 33.93 -39.93
N GLY A 30 -33.18 33.79 -38.65
CA GLY A 30 -34.37 33.03 -38.25
C GLY A 30 -34.16 31.51 -38.13
N LYS A 31 -32.90 31.06 -38.03
CA LYS A 31 -32.52 29.64 -37.84
C LYS A 31 -33.01 28.69 -38.96
N PRO A 32 -32.78 29.01 -40.24
CA PRO A 32 -33.17 28.14 -41.36
C PRO A 32 -32.52 26.77 -41.25
N ARG A 33 -33.23 25.70 -41.62
CA ARG A 33 -32.74 24.31 -41.55
C ARG A 33 -32.48 23.67 -42.92
N ASP A 34 -32.53 24.48 -43.98
CA ASP A 34 -32.25 24.05 -45.34
C ASP A 34 -30.73 24.07 -45.59
N ASN A 35 -30.18 22.97 -46.11
CA ASN A 35 -28.78 22.86 -46.49
C ASN A 35 -28.39 23.85 -47.61
N ASN A 36 -29.35 24.35 -48.39
CA ASN A 36 -29.10 25.35 -49.43
C ASN A 36 -29.02 26.78 -48.89
N HIS A 37 -29.39 27.01 -47.61
CA HIS A 37 -29.29 28.32 -46.99
C HIS A 37 -27.86 28.58 -46.51
N GLU A 38 -27.19 29.56 -47.11
CA GLU A 38 -25.77 29.90 -46.91
C GLU A 38 -25.37 29.96 -45.42
N SER A 39 -26.06 30.78 -44.62
CA SER A 39 -25.76 30.90 -43.18
C SER A 39 -25.91 29.59 -42.38
N TYR A 40 -26.78 28.66 -42.80
CA TYR A 40 -26.88 27.34 -42.16
C TYR A 40 -25.72 26.43 -42.59
N SER A 41 -25.40 26.41 -43.88
CA SER A 41 -24.25 25.65 -44.42
C SER A 41 -22.93 26.09 -43.78
N ASP A 42 -22.68 27.39 -43.67
CA ASP A 42 -21.47 27.96 -43.10
C ASP A 42 -21.33 27.63 -41.61
N TYR A 43 -22.39 27.85 -40.82
CA TYR A 43 -22.40 27.46 -39.42
C TYR A 43 -22.13 25.96 -39.23
N LYS A 44 -22.76 25.10 -40.04
CA LYS A 44 -22.56 23.65 -39.95
C LYS A 44 -21.15 23.24 -40.34
N THR A 45 -20.56 23.90 -41.33
CA THR A 45 -19.17 23.69 -41.75
C THR A 45 -18.19 24.11 -40.66
N ALA A 46 -18.33 25.31 -40.10
CA ALA A 46 -17.51 25.79 -38.99
C ALA A 46 -17.66 24.92 -37.74
N LYS A 47 -18.89 24.45 -37.43
CA LYS A 47 -19.13 23.49 -36.34
C LYS A 47 -18.38 22.18 -36.55
N ARG A 48 -18.36 21.64 -37.77
CA ARG A 48 -17.60 20.41 -38.09
C ARG A 48 -16.09 20.63 -38.03
N ARG A 49 -15.59 21.78 -38.54
CA ARG A 49 -14.17 22.16 -38.45
C ARG A 49 -13.73 22.26 -37.00
N PHE A 50 -14.45 23.01 -36.17
CA PHE A 50 -14.18 23.09 -34.74
C PHE A 50 -14.20 21.72 -34.06
N ALA A 51 -15.19 20.86 -34.35
CA ALA A 51 -15.26 19.54 -33.75
C ALA A 51 -14.06 18.65 -34.10
N ARG A 52 -13.65 18.61 -35.39
CA ARG A 52 -12.45 17.87 -35.81
C ARG A 52 -11.19 18.42 -35.16
N MET A 53 -11.07 19.75 -35.11
CA MET A 53 -9.89 20.39 -34.55
C MET A 53 -9.80 20.19 -33.03
N PHE A 54 -10.95 20.22 -32.35
CA PHE A 54 -11.04 19.90 -30.94
C PHE A 54 -10.58 18.46 -30.67
N GLU A 55 -11.07 17.50 -31.47
CA GLU A 55 -10.71 16.09 -31.34
C GLU A 55 -9.22 15.86 -31.62
N ASP A 56 -8.65 16.46 -32.67
CA ASP A 56 -7.24 16.32 -33.02
C ASP A 56 -6.30 16.95 -31.97
N LYS A 57 -6.60 18.15 -31.44
CA LYS A 57 -5.82 18.74 -30.33
C LYS A 57 -5.92 17.90 -29.07
N GLN A 58 -7.10 17.39 -28.77
CA GLN A 58 -7.33 16.53 -27.62
C GLN A 58 -6.52 15.23 -27.73
N GLN A 59 -6.62 14.53 -28.86
CA GLN A 59 -5.88 13.30 -29.12
C GLN A 59 -4.37 13.55 -29.09
N THR A 60 -3.88 14.57 -29.79
CA THR A 60 -2.44 14.91 -29.82
C THR A 60 -1.89 15.20 -28.42
N PHE A 61 -2.65 15.91 -27.58
CA PHE A 61 -2.26 16.18 -26.20
C PHE A 61 -2.17 14.89 -25.37
N TYR A 62 -3.22 14.06 -25.39
CA TYR A 62 -3.23 12.83 -24.60
C TYR A 62 -2.21 11.82 -25.09
N GLN A 63 -1.98 11.71 -26.39
CA GLN A 63 -0.93 10.86 -26.96
C GLN A 63 0.44 11.22 -26.40
N LYS A 64 0.78 12.51 -26.34
CA LYS A 64 2.03 12.98 -25.71
C LYS A 64 2.11 12.68 -24.22
N GLU A 65 0.98 12.69 -23.50
CA GLU A 65 0.94 12.28 -22.09
C GLU A 65 1.14 10.76 -21.94
N TYR A 66 0.63 9.95 -22.87
CA TYR A 66 0.80 8.50 -22.88
C TYR A 66 2.23 8.09 -23.21
N GLU A 67 2.85 8.72 -24.22
CA GLU A 67 4.26 8.49 -24.58
C GLU A 67 5.20 8.72 -23.37
N LYS A 68 4.91 9.72 -22.54
CA LYS A 68 5.65 9.93 -21.28
C LYS A 68 5.56 8.74 -20.34
N VAL A 69 4.37 8.15 -20.19
CA VAL A 69 4.17 6.96 -19.36
C VAL A 69 4.88 5.75 -19.94
N GLU A 70 4.90 5.61 -21.27
CA GLU A 70 5.61 4.51 -21.95
C GLU A 70 7.13 4.62 -21.79
N ASN A 71 7.70 5.82 -21.95
CA ASN A 71 9.13 6.06 -21.75
C ASN A 71 9.58 5.76 -20.32
N ASP A 72 8.70 6.04 -19.34
CA ASP A 72 8.97 5.87 -17.92
C ASP A 72 8.61 4.45 -17.42
N ILE A 73 8.21 3.52 -18.31
CA ILE A 73 7.65 2.24 -17.88
C ILE A 73 8.65 1.39 -17.08
N ASN A 74 9.94 1.51 -17.37
CA ASN A 74 11.00 0.74 -16.71
C ASN A 74 11.45 1.33 -15.36
N MET A 75 10.87 2.46 -14.93
CA MET A 75 11.16 3.04 -13.61
C MET A 75 10.68 2.16 -12.46
N ASP A 76 11.15 2.45 -11.24
CA ASP A 76 10.70 1.75 -10.03
C ASP A 76 9.19 1.96 -9.76
N ILE A 77 8.59 1.03 -9.00
CA ILE A 77 7.14 1.01 -8.74
C ILE A 77 6.65 2.29 -8.04
N LYS A 78 7.44 2.89 -7.14
CA LYS A 78 7.02 4.11 -6.42
C LYS A 78 6.96 5.29 -7.39
N THR A 79 7.94 5.40 -8.28
CA THR A 79 7.97 6.48 -9.28
C THR A 79 6.87 6.30 -10.33
N LEU A 80 6.63 5.06 -10.77
CA LEU A 80 5.53 4.73 -11.66
C LEU A 80 4.16 5.13 -11.05
N TRP A 81 3.94 4.87 -9.76
CA TRP A 81 2.74 5.33 -9.05
C TRP A 81 2.62 6.86 -8.97
N LYS A 82 3.73 7.58 -8.75
CA LYS A 82 3.73 9.06 -8.74
C LYS A 82 3.32 9.64 -10.09
N ARG A 83 3.68 8.97 -11.18
CA ARG A 83 3.39 9.39 -12.56
C ARG A 83 1.94 9.16 -12.96
N VAL A 84 1.40 8.00 -12.62
CA VAL A 84 0.02 7.59 -12.93
C VAL A 84 -1.00 8.30 -12.01
N ARG A 85 -0.62 8.62 -10.77
CA ARG A 85 -1.49 9.31 -9.84
C ARG A 85 -1.82 10.72 -10.36
N PRO A 86 -3.11 11.12 -10.38
CA PRO A 86 -3.46 12.51 -10.59
C PRO A 86 -2.68 13.37 -9.61
N LYS A 87 -2.04 14.45 -10.09
CA LYS A 87 -1.36 15.42 -9.21
C LYS A 87 -2.41 15.97 -8.25
N ARG A 88 -2.38 15.52 -6.99
CA ARG A 88 -3.15 16.15 -5.92
C ARG A 88 -2.63 17.57 -5.77
N GLN A 89 -3.52 18.55 -5.66
CA GLN A 89 -3.14 19.86 -5.14
C GLN A 89 -2.39 19.62 -3.83
N PRO A 90 -1.24 20.27 -3.60
CA PRO A 90 -0.60 20.20 -2.29
C PRO A 90 -1.65 20.61 -1.27
N THR A 91 -2.00 19.67 -0.40
CA THR A 91 -2.75 20.01 0.81
C THR A 91 -1.81 20.94 1.57
N SER A 92 -2.28 22.13 1.94
CA SER A 92 -1.55 23.05 2.81
C SER A 92 -0.90 22.21 3.93
N GLY A 93 0.42 22.30 4.06
CA GLY A 93 1.25 21.38 4.83
C GLY A 93 0.59 20.96 6.15
N THR A 94 0.65 19.66 6.43
CA THR A 94 0.00 19.02 7.58
C THR A 94 0.50 19.70 8.86
N ALA A 95 -0.27 20.66 9.36
CA ALA A 95 0.02 21.28 10.64
C ALA A 95 -0.19 20.20 11.72
N ILE A 96 0.85 19.87 12.46
CA ILE A 96 0.78 18.86 13.52
C ILE A 96 0.49 19.60 14.82
N THR A 97 -0.51 19.16 15.58
CA THR A 97 -0.80 19.72 16.90
C THR A 97 -0.38 18.72 17.96
N VAL A 98 0.55 19.11 18.83
CA VAL A 98 1.01 18.32 19.98
C VAL A 98 0.82 19.20 21.21
N ASP A 99 0.15 18.66 22.25
CA ASP A 99 -0.14 19.37 23.50
C ASP A 99 -0.81 20.75 23.33
N GLY A 100 -1.68 20.87 22.31
CA GLY A 100 -2.37 22.13 21.98
C GLY A 100 -1.55 23.15 21.21
N ILE A 101 -0.29 22.85 20.87
CA ILE A 101 0.57 23.70 20.05
C ILE A 101 0.58 23.18 18.61
N THR A 102 0.22 24.03 17.65
CA THR A 102 0.18 23.70 16.23
C THR A 102 1.47 24.12 15.52
N TYR A 103 2.22 23.16 15.02
CA TYR A 103 3.46 23.33 14.26
C TYR A 103 3.17 23.26 12.75
N LYS A 104 3.64 24.26 11.99
CA LYS A 104 3.27 24.46 10.57
C LYS A 104 4.47 24.46 9.63
N SER A 105 5.69 24.57 10.15
CA SER A 105 6.93 24.55 9.36
C SER A 105 7.83 23.38 9.73
N GLN A 106 8.75 23.02 8.83
CA GLN A 106 9.73 21.96 9.08
C GLN A 106 10.66 22.32 10.25
N ASP A 107 11.07 23.58 10.39
CA ASP A 107 11.93 24.03 11.48
C ASP A 107 11.22 23.97 12.83
N GLU A 108 9.94 24.36 12.87
CA GLU A 108 9.08 24.23 14.05
C GLU A 108 8.92 22.77 14.49
N LEU A 109 8.78 21.85 13.53
CA LEU A 109 8.71 20.41 13.80
C LEU A 109 10.05 19.88 14.32
N CYS A 110 11.17 20.25 13.72
CA CYS A 110 12.50 19.86 14.16
C CYS A 110 12.80 20.35 15.58
N GLU A 111 12.47 21.61 15.88
CA GLU A 111 12.66 22.20 17.20
C GLU A 111 11.75 21.56 18.26
N MET A 112 10.50 21.22 17.91
CA MET A 112 9.59 20.48 18.78
C MET A 112 10.16 19.11 19.14
N TRP A 113 10.60 18.32 18.15
CA TRP A 113 11.23 17.03 18.40
C TRP A 113 12.54 17.17 19.21
N ARG A 114 13.36 18.19 18.93
CA ARG A 114 14.57 18.47 19.69
C ARG A 114 14.26 18.68 21.18
N ARG A 115 13.27 19.52 21.50
CA ARG A 115 12.85 19.77 22.89
C ARG A 115 12.28 18.52 23.55
N HIS A 116 11.44 17.77 22.84
CA HIS A 116 10.85 16.53 23.34
C HIS A 116 11.92 15.51 23.74
N TYR A 117 12.88 15.22 22.84
CA TYR A 117 13.96 14.28 23.14
C TYR A 117 14.93 14.81 24.19
N GLN A 118 15.22 16.11 24.20
CA GLN A 118 16.04 16.73 25.23
C GLN A 118 15.38 16.65 26.62
N ALA A 119 14.06 16.81 26.71
CA ALA A 119 13.32 16.61 27.95
C ALA A 119 13.34 15.14 28.39
N LEU A 120 13.09 14.19 27.48
CA LEU A 120 13.18 12.74 27.73
C LEU A 120 14.53 12.32 28.31
N LEU A 121 15.62 12.87 27.77
CA LEU A 121 16.99 12.59 28.24
C LEU A 121 17.30 13.23 29.59
N ASN A 122 16.62 14.32 29.95
CA ASN A 122 16.88 15.08 31.17
C ASN A 122 15.92 14.75 32.33
N GLU A 123 14.69 14.30 32.06
CA GLU A 123 13.65 14.01 33.07
C GLU A 123 13.85 12.68 33.82
N GLN A 124 14.97 11.97 33.60
CA GLN A 124 15.32 10.78 34.38
C GLN A 124 16.68 10.86 35.07
N ALA A 125 17.12 12.08 35.40
CA ALA A 125 18.29 12.30 36.26
C ALA A 125 18.12 11.86 37.73
N SER A 126 17.04 11.13 38.10
CA SER A 126 16.88 10.61 39.47
C SER A 126 16.63 9.10 39.62
N GLU A 127 16.59 8.26 38.58
CA GLU A 127 16.42 6.81 38.79
C GLU A 127 17.29 5.85 37.96
N SER A 128 18.25 6.32 37.17
CA SER A 128 19.33 5.41 36.78
C SER A 128 20.68 6.13 36.71
N ALA A 129 21.53 5.86 37.71
CA ALA A 129 22.96 6.10 37.65
C ALA A 129 23.67 5.16 36.64
N ARG A 130 23.00 4.80 35.53
CA ARG A 130 23.45 3.77 34.57
C ARG A 130 23.66 4.29 33.15
N TYR A 131 23.25 5.53 32.86
CA TYR A 131 23.60 6.24 31.63
C TYR A 131 24.10 7.63 32.02
N ASP A 132 25.35 7.68 32.45
CA ASP A 132 26.05 8.95 32.67
C ASP A 132 26.56 9.50 31.32
N SER A 133 26.94 10.78 31.31
CA SER A 133 27.54 11.44 30.15
C SER A 133 28.79 10.72 29.63
N ASN A 134 29.51 9.98 30.50
CA ASN A 134 30.66 9.17 30.08
C ASN A 134 30.25 8.02 29.15
N HIS A 135 29.13 7.34 29.40
CA HIS A 135 28.70 6.24 28.53
C HIS A 135 28.28 6.73 27.13
N ALA A 136 27.65 7.90 27.05
CA ALA A 136 27.34 8.56 25.77
C ALA A 136 28.61 8.93 25.00
N ASP A 137 29.62 9.46 25.68
CA ASP A 137 30.92 9.80 25.09
C ASP A 137 31.67 8.56 24.59
N ILE A 138 31.61 7.45 25.33
CA ILE A 138 32.20 6.16 24.94
C ILE A 138 31.54 5.64 23.64
N LEU A 139 30.21 5.61 23.58
CA LEU A 139 29.47 5.17 22.39
C LEU A 139 29.75 6.06 21.17
N CYS A 140 29.85 7.37 21.35
CA CYS A 140 30.21 8.29 20.26
C CYS A 140 31.62 8.03 19.72
N LYS A 141 32.55 7.65 20.60
CA LYS A 141 33.92 7.31 20.24
C LYS A 141 33.98 5.98 19.48
N GLU A 142 33.32 4.94 19.99
CA GLU A 142 33.22 3.63 19.32
C GLU A 142 32.57 3.74 17.93
N LEU A 143 31.51 4.55 17.79
CA LEU A 143 30.87 4.82 16.50
C LEU A 143 31.78 5.55 15.50
N SER A 144 32.66 6.42 16.01
CA SER A 144 33.65 7.13 15.18
C SER A 144 34.73 6.17 14.69
N ASP A 145 35.19 5.27 15.55
CA ASP A 145 36.19 4.25 15.22
C ASP A 145 35.64 3.23 14.20
N ILE A 146 34.38 2.80 14.36
CA ILE A 146 33.70 1.90 13.40
C ILE A 146 33.56 2.54 12.02
N LYS A 147 33.26 3.85 11.95
CA LYS A 147 33.19 4.59 10.67
C LYS A 147 34.56 4.75 10.01
N GLN A 148 35.64 4.84 10.78
CA GLN A 148 37.00 4.87 10.23
C GLN A 148 37.40 3.51 9.67
N LEU A 149 37.02 2.41 10.35
CA LEU A 149 37.25 1.04 9.89
C LEU A 149 36.47 0.67 8.61
N SER A 150 35.25 1.20 8.41
CA SER A 150 34.50 0.93 7.18
C SER A 150 35.08 1.63 5.94
N ASN A 151 35.86 2.70 6.13
CA ASN A 151 36.43 3.50 5.04
C ASN A 151 37.83 3.04 4.62
N SER A 152 38.43 2.04 5.28
CA SER A 152 39.79 1.56 4.97
C SER A 152 39.84 0.25 4.16
N SER A 153 38.71 -0.24 3.67
CA SER A 153 38.60 -1.50 2.92
C SER A 153 38.15 -1.25 1.49
N ASP A 154 39.12 -1.11 0.57
CA ASP A 154 38.91 -1.13 -0.89
C ASP A 154 38.68 -2.59 -1.38
N ASP A 155 37.74 -3.31 -0.76
CA ASP A 155 37.30 -4.64 -1.24
C ASP A 155 36.05 -4.49 -2.14
N PRO A 156 36.16 -4.75 -3.46
CA PRO A 156 35.04 -4.63 -4.40
C PRO A 156 33.88 -5.60 -4.14
N THR A 157 34.01 -6.56 -3.21
CA THR A 157 32.91 -7.45 -2.81
C THR A 157 31.93 -6.82 -1.82
N ASN A 158 32.23 -5.63 -1.27
CA ASN A 158 31.38 -4.95 -0.29
C ASN A 158 30.14 -4.26 -0.90
N THR A 159 29.87 -4.46 -2.19
CA THR A 159 28.76 -3.81 -2.91
C THR A 159 27.41 -4.55 -2.81
N LEU A 160 27.28 -5.57 -1.95
CA LEU A 160 26.05 -6.39 -1.82
C LEU A 160 25.46 -6.51 -0.42
N LEU A 161 25.98 -5.77 0.56
CA LEU A 161 25.32 -5.62 1.85
C LEU A 161 25.28 -4.13 2.17
N GLU A 162 24.12 -3.50 2.01
CA GLU A 162 23.89 -2.26 2.75
C GLU A 162 24.17 -2.59 4.22
N PRO A 163 25.12 -1.92 4.90
CA PRO A 163 25.37 -2.19 6.30
C PRO A 163 24.07 -1.90 7.04
N PHE A 164 23.55 -2.90 7.75
CA PHE A 164 22.38 -2.72 8.61
C PHE A 164 22.62 -1.46 9.44
N SER A 165 21.71 -0.50 9.37
CA SER A 165 21.88 0.71 10.16
C SER A 165 21.93 0.32 11.64
N ILE A 166 22.71 1.03 12.45
CA ILE A 166 22.74 0.82 13.91
C ILE A 166 21.31 0.78 14.49
N ASN A 167 20.39 1.55 13.90
CA ASN A 167 18.96 1.51 14.24
C ASN A 167 18.32 0.14 13.95
N GLU A 168 18.61 -0.51 12.83
CA GLU A 168 18.08 -1.85 12.52
C GLU A 168 18.61 -2.91 13.48
N ILE A 169 19.88 -2.81 13.87
CA ILE A 169 20.50 -3.71 14.85
C ILE A 169 19.88 -3.47 16.23
N ALA A 170 19.81 -2.21 16.69
CA ALA A 170 19.20 -1.85 17.96
C ALA A 170 17.72 -2.25 18.04
N ASN A 171 16.97 -2.03 16.96
CA ASN A 171 15.59 -2.48 16.83
C ASN A 171 15.48 -4.00 16.99
N THR A 172 16.38 -4.76 16.35
CA THR A 172 16.36 -6.24 16.45
C THR A 172 16.59 -6.72 17.88
N PHE A 173 17.56 -6.15 18.61
CA PHE A 173 17.78 -6.48 20.01
C PHE A 173 16.59 -6.10 20.89
N PHE A 174 16.03 -4.92 20.67
CA PHE A 174 14.85 -4.46 21.39
C PHE A 174 13.65 -5.38 21.17
N TYR A 175 13.40 -5.79 19.92
CA TYR A 175 12.33 -6.74 19.61
C TYR A 175 12.58 -8.11 20.25
N HIS A 176 13.83 -8.58 20.27
CA HIS A 176 14.14 -9.84 20.95
C HIS A 176 13.86 -9.78 22.46
N ASP A 177 14.23 -8.68 23.13
CA ASP A 177 14.00 -8.50 24.56
C ASP A 177 12.51 -8.43 24.91
N ILE A 178 11.73 -7.59 24.21
CA ILE A 178 10.28 -7.50 24.43
C ILE A 178 9.59 -8.85 24.19
N HIS A 179 9.98 -9.60 23.15
CA HIS A 179 9.43 -10.94 22.93
C HIS A 179 9.73 -11.89 24.06
N SER A 180 10.98 -11.89 24.55
CA SER A 180 11.38 -12.73 25.66
C SER A 180 10.57 -12.38 26.92
N PHE A 181 10.30 -11.09 27.14
CA PHE A 181 9.58 -10.57 28.30
C PHE A 181 8.10 -10.91 28.23
N VAL A 182 7.45 -10.65 27.10
CA VAL A 182 6.02 -10.90 26.88
C VAL A 182 5.66 -12.37 27.07
N ARG A 183 6.56 -13.28 26.69
CA ARG A 183 6.35 -14.74 26.81
C ARG A 183 6.50 -15.27 28.24
N ARG A 184 7.06 -14.51 29.19
CA ARG A 184 7.30 -14.98 30.56
C ARG A 184 5.99 -15.31 31.27
N GLY A 185 5.90 -16.49 31.87
CA GLY A 185 4.72 -16.89 32.65
C GLY A 185 3.46 -17.16 31.82
N SER A 186 3.52 -17.14 30.48
CA SER A 186 2.41 -17.59 29.64
C SER A 186 2.12 -19.08 29.92
N THR A 187 0.92 -19.39 30.41
CA THR A 187 0.62 -20.73 30.94
C THR A 187 0.40 -21.79 29.86
N GLN A 188 0.33 -21.44 28.58
CA GLN A 188 0.20 -22.35 27.43
C GLN A 188 0.69 -21.64 26.15
N PRO A 189 2.00 -21.55 25.91
CA PRO A 189 2.51 -20.94 24.69
C PRO A 189 2.00 -21.72 23.47
N LEU A 190 1.60 -20.98 22.44
CA LEU A 190 1.35 -21.55 21.13
C LEU A 190 2.70 -21.99 20.55
N THR A 191 2.92 -23.30 20.47
CA THR A 191 4.17 -23.86 19.96
C THR A 191 3.96 -24.53 18.61
N PHE A 192 4.98 -24.47 17.78
CA PHE A 192 5.08 -25.20 16.52
C PHE A 192 6.48 -25.81 16.42
N HIS A 193 6.59 -27.14 16.26
CA HIS A 193 7.84 -27.89 16.36
C HIS A 193 8.72 -27.47 17.57
N ASN A 194 8.14 -27.41 18.77
CA ASN A 194 8.80 -26.99 20.01
C ASN A 194 9.38 -25.56 20.01
N ARG A 195 8.99 -24.71 19.04
CA ARG A 195 9.29 -23.28 19.04
C ARG A 195 8.05 -22.49 19.45
N ASP A 196 8.21 -21.54 20.36
CA ASP A 196 7.15 -20.63 20.75
C ASP A 196 6.91 -19.57 19.67
N ILE A 197 5.70 -19.57 19.11
CA ILE A 197 5.21 -18.66 18.07
C ILE A 197 4.13 -17.70 18.60
N SER A 198 3.99 -17.59 19.92
CA SER A 198 2.92 -16.82 20.57
C SER A 198 3.03 -15.31 20.38
N SER A 199 4.19 -14.81 19.92
CA SER A 199 4.38 -13.38 19.70
C SER A 199 5.25 -13.14 18.47
N PRO A 200 4.67 -13.08 17.26
CA PRO A 200 5.35 -12.52 16.10
C PRO A 200 5.20 -10.99 16.10
N THR A 201 6.26 -10.25 15.80
CA THR A 201 6.23 -8.80 15.61
C THR A 201 6.76 -8.42 14.23
N MET A 202 6.33 -7.26 13.77
CA MET A 202 6.88 -6.59 12.61
C MET A 202 6.92 -5.10 12.90
N ALA A 203 8.13 -4.56 13.08
CA ALA A 203 8.29 -3.18 13.57
C ALA A 203 7.48 -2.94 14.87
N ASP A 204 6.69 -1.87 14.93
CA ASP A 204 5.84 -1.52 16.07
C ASP A 204 4.59 -2.42 16.23
N ASP A 205 4.19 -3.14 15.17
CA ASP A 205 3.05 -4.06 15.22
C ASP A 205 3.43 -5.36 15.96
N THR A 206 2.86 -5.54 17.15
CA THR A 206 3.02 -6.76 17.97
C THR A 206 1.75 -7.60 17.93
N LEU A 207 1.85 -8.84 17.46
CA LEU A 207 0.76 -9.82 17.56
C LEU A 207 0.99 -10.71 18.78
N LEU A 208 -0.07 -10.98 19.54
CA LEU A 208 -0.08 -11.91 20.67
C LEU A 208 -1.10 -13.02 20.42
N LEU A 209 -0.65 -14.26 20.49
CA LEU A 209 -1.44 -15.46 20.25
C LEU A 209 -1.44 -16.33 21.50
N SER A 210 -2.62 -16.71 21.97
CA SER A 210 -2.77 -17.65 23.08
C SER A 210 -3.97 -18.56 22.87
N MET A 211 -3.85 -19.79 23.36
CA MET A 211 -4.93 -20.78 23.34
C MET A 211 -5.96 -20.57 24.47
N THR A 212 -5.66 -19.70 25.43
CA THR A 212 -6.52 -19.44 26.59
C THR A 212 -6.70 -17.93 26.84
N PRO A 213 -7.88 -17.48 27.32
CA PRO A 213 -8.10 -16.07 27.67
C PRO A 213 -7.13 -15.56 28.72
N ARG A 214 -6.85 -16.39 29.75
CA ARG A 214 -5.90 -16.05 30.82
C ARG A 214 -4.48 -15.90 30.30
N GLY A 215 -4.02 -16.82 29.45
CA GLY A 215 -2.70 -16.73 28.84
C GLY A 215 -2.53 -15.46 28.00
N LEU A 216 -3.56 -15.09 27.24
CA LEU A 216 -3.56 -13.83 26.49
C LEU A 216 -3.48 -12.61 27.43
N GLN A 217 -4.27 -12.58 28.51
CA GLN A 217 -4.21 -11.47 29.47
C GLN A 217 -2.81 -11.36 30.10
N THR A 218 -2.19 -12.47 30.51
CA THR A 218 -0.81 -12.45 31.04
C THR A 218 0.19 -11.88 30.03
N MET A 219 0.07 -12.22 28.75
CA MET A 219 0.94 -11.65 27.72
C MET A 219 0.70 -10.14 27.52
N ILE A 220 -0.56 -9.68 27.60
CA ILE A 220 -0.90 -8.25 27.53
C ILE A 220 -0.34 -7.51 28.75
N ASP A 221 -0.49 -8.08 29.95
CA ASP A 221 0.05 -7.49 31.19
C ASP A 221 1.56 -7.37 31.12
N ASN A 222 2.26 -8.40 30.62
CA ASN A 222 3.70 -8.35 30.41
C ASN A 222 4.10 -7.28 29.39
N ALA A 223 3.37 -7.17 28.28
CA ALA A 223 3.62 -6.12 27.28
C ALA A 223 3.41 -4.73 27.89
N TYR A 224 2.33 -4.53 28.67
CA TYR A 224 2.08 -3.30 29.39
C TYR A 224 3.20 -2.98 30.37
N MET A 225 3.61 -3.91 31.22
CA MET A 225 4.72 -3.73 32.16
C MET A 225 6.03 -3.39 31.45
N TYR A 226 6.34 -4.07 30.35
CA TYR A 226 7.50 -3.76 29.52
C TYR A 226 7.43 -2.33 28.98
N SER A 227 6.26 -1.90 28.48
CA SER A 227 6.07 -0.54 27.99
C SER A 227 6.32 0.50 29.08
N ARG A 228 5.93 0.22 30.33
CA ARG A 228 6.20 1.10 31.47
C ARG A 228 7.67 1.17 31.84
N LEU A 229 8.37 0.03 31.84
CA LEU A 229 9.81 -0.05 32.13
C LEU A 229 10.64 0.72 31.11
N TRP A 230 10.28 0.61 29.83
CA TRP A 230 11.03 1.19 28.71
C TRP A 230 10.42 2.47 28.15
N ARG A 231 9.46 3.06 28.87
CA ARG A 231 8.78 4.32 28.51
C ARG A 231 8.17 4.30 27.10
N LEU A 232 7.66 3.15 26.68
CA LEU A 232 6.81 3.02 25.50
C LEU A 232 5.35 3.27 25.87
N GLU A 233 4.56 3.63 24.87
CA GLU A 233 3.12 3.77 25.03
C GLU A 233 2.40 2.95 23.96
N TYR A 234 1.61 1.98 24.41
CA TYR A 234 0.66 1.29 23.54
C TYR A 234 -0.63 2.10 23.44
N SER A 235 -1.18 2.25 22.22
CA SER A 235 -2.48 2.90 22.03
C SER A 235 -3.63 1.89 22.22
N PRO A 236 -4.42 1.98 23.31
CA PRO A 236 -5.52 1.04 23.53
C PRO A 236 -6.58 1.09 22.42
N SER A 237 -6.73 2.26 21.79
CA SER A 237 -7.66 2.46 20.67
C SER A 237 -7.24 1.73 19.38
N LYS A 238 -5.95 1.47 19.18
CA LYS A 238 -5.41 0.75 18.01
C LYS A 238 -5.20 -0.73 18.30
N THR A 239 -4.97 -1.10 19.55
CA THR A 239 -4.85 -2.49 19.99
C THR A 239 -6.22 -3.16 20.06
N LYS A 240 -6.38 -4.28 19.36
CA LYS A 240 -7.65 -5.03 19.28
C LYS A 240 -7.43 -6.50 19.63
N CYS A 241 -8.46 -7.13 20.19
CA CYS A 241 -8.49 -8.57 20.42
C CYS A 241 -9.39 -9.24 19.38
N ILE A 242 -8.96 -10.39 18.86
CA ILE A 242 -9.76 -11.23 17.97
C ILE A 242 -9.82 -12.64 18.56
N VAL A 243 -11.00 -13.24 18.54
CA VAL A 243 -11.22 -14.61 19.03
C VAL A 243 -11.49 -15.51 17.83
N PHE A 244 -10.67 -16.56 17.69
CA PHE A 244 -10.83 -17.54 16.61
C PHE A 244 -11.72 -18.71 17.04
N GLY A 245 -12.59 -19.16 16.13
CA GLY A 245 -13.32 -20.43 16.25
C GLY A 245 -14.85 -20.32 16.20
N ASP A 246 -15.45 -21.21 15.40
CA ASP A 246 -16.85 -21.21 14.96
C ASP A 246 -17.89 -21.33 16.10
N ARG A 247 -17.55 -22.07 17.17
CA ARG A 247 -18.46 -22.31 18.32
C ARG A 247 -18.28 -21.34 19.48
N LYS A 248 -17.23 -20.51 19.50
CA LYS A 248 -16.86 -19.64 20.63
C LYS A 248 -17.29 -18.18 20.48
N LEU A 249 -17.69 -17.75 19.28
CA LEU A 249 -18.29 -16.43 19.06
C LEU A 249 -19.59 -16.23 19.85
N LYS A 250 -20.30 -17.32 20.21
CA LYS A 250 -21.53 -17.27 21.03
C LYS A 250 -21.29 -16.84 22.49
N HIS A 251 -20.05 -16.86 22.95
CA HIS A 251 -19.67 -16.48 24.32
C HIS A 251 -18.57 -15.41 24.31
N ILE A 252 -18.42 -14.67 23.21
CA ILE A 252 -17.38 -13.66 23.09
C ILE A 252 -17.50 -12.57 24.16
N ASP A 253 -18.73 -12.28 24.59
CA ASP A 253 -19.05 -11.32 25.65
C ASP A 253 -18.57 -11.75 27.04
N ASN A 254 -18.29 -13.05 27.23
CA ASN A 254 -17.75 -13.58 28.49
C ASN A 254 -16.25 -13.31 28.64
N TYR A 255 -15.59 -12.82 27.59
CA TYR A 255 -14.17 -12.52 27.62
C TYR A 255 -13.95 -11.02 27.65
N GLN A 256 -13.00 -10.60 28.49
CA GLN A 256 -12.55 -9.22 28.58
C GLN A 256 -11.04 -9.23 28.74
N TRP A 257 -10.39 -8.36 28.00
CA TRP A 257 -8.95 -8.13 28.10
C TRP A 257 -8.68 -6.66 28.37
N PHE A 258 -7.64 -6.42 29.15
CA PHE A 258 -7.26 -5.09 29.59
C PHE A 258 -5.78 -4.82 29.28
N LEU A 259 -5.48 -3.62 28.83
CA LEU A 259 -4.13 -3.09 28.68
C LEU A 259 -3.94 -2.04 29.78
N GLY A 260 -3.30 -2.43 30.88
CA GLY A 260 -3.38 -1.67 32.13
C GLY A 260 -4.83 -1.61 32.60
N ASP A 261 -5.35 -0.40 32.83
CA ASP A 261 -6.74 -0.20 33.26
C ASP A 261 -7.72 -0.05 32.08
N GLN A 262 -7.22 -0.06 30.84
CA GLN A 262 -8.02 0.21 29.65
C GLN A 262 -8.53 -1.09 29.02
N ARG A 263 -9.86 -1.23 28.90
CA ARG A 263 -10.46 -2.38 28.23
C ARG A 263 -10.17 -2.37 26.73
N LEU A 264 -9.67 -3.49 26.21
CA LEU A 264 -9.45 -3.67 24.78
C LEU A 264 -10.74 -4.07 24.07
N GLU A 265 -10.95 -3.50 22.87
CA GLU A 265 -12.08 -3.84 22.02
C GLU A 265 -11.88 -5.23 21.39
N ILE A 266 -12.91 -6.05 21.46
CA ILE A 266 -12.97 -7.34 20.77
C ILE A 266 -13.64 -7.13 19.42
N VAL A 267 -12.95 -7.49 18.34
CA VAL A 267 -13.40 -7.33 16.96
C VAL A 267 -13.57 -8.68 16.27
N THR A 268 -14.44 -8.74 15.27
CA THR A 268 -14.64 -9.95 14.44
C THR A 268 -13.63 -10.08 13.31
N SER A 269 -13.03 -8.97 12.90
CA SER A 269 -11.97 -8.94 11.90
C SER A 269 -10.99 -7.80 12.17
N PHE A 270 -9.73 -7.99 11.80
CA PHE A 270 -8.68 -7.00 11.99
C PHE A 270 -7.76 -6.97 10.77
N ASN A 271 -7.28 -5.78 10.40
CA ASN A 271 -6.30 -5.60 9.33
C ASN A 271 -4.89 -5.62 9.93
N TYR A 272 -4.22 -6.75 9.82
CA TYR A 272 -2.85 -6.93 10.29
C TYR A 272 -1.89 -6.92 9.09
N LEU A 273 -0.93 -5.99 9.08
CA LEU A 273 0.06 -5.84 7.99
C LEU A 273 -0.57 -5.78 6.58
N GLY A 274 -1.75 -5.18 6.44
CA GLY A 274 -2.46 -5.08 5.16
C GLY A 274 -3.30 -6.31 4.77
N ILE A 275 -3.36 -7.33 5.62
CA ILE A 275 -4.15 -8.54 5.42
C ILE A 275 -5.29 -8.57 6.44
N ILE A 276 -6.54 -8.66 5.94
CA ILE A 276 -7.70 -8.83 6.81
C ILE A 276 -7.78 -10.27 7.30
N ILE A 277 -7.79 -10.41 8.62
CA ILE A 277 -7.94 -11.66 9.35
C ILE A 277 -9.31 -11.64 10.03
N SER A 278 -10.12 -12.68 9.82
CA SER A 278 -11.46 -12.82 10.38
C SER A 278 -11.48 -13.96 11.40
N GLY A 279 -12.13 -13.77 12.55
CA GLY A 279 -12.15 -14.74 13.64
C GLY A 279 -12.94 -16.02 13.31
N ASP A 280 -13.88 -15.92 12.37
CA ASP A 280 -14.64 -17.03 11.80
C ASP A 280 -13.89 -17.76 10.66
N GLY A 281 -12.71 -17.28 10.27
CA GLY A 281 -11.94 -17.81 9.15
C GLY A 281 -12.43 -17.37 7.76
N SER A 282 -13.44 -16.51 7.67
CA SER A 282 -14.01 -16.04 6.40
C SER A 282 -13.02 -15.20 5.60
N SER A 283 -12.89 -15.50 4.30
CA SER A 283 -12.08 -14.74 3.36
C SER A 283 -12.82 -13.57 2.71
N GLN A 284 -14.15 -13.48 2.86
CA GLN A 284 -14.99 -12.55 2.11
C GLN A 284 -14.62 -11.07 2.33
N ALA A 285 -14.38 -10.66 3.58
CA ALA A 285 -13.99 -9.29 3.89
C ALA A 285 -12.64 -8.93 3.26
N ARG A 286 -11.68 -9.86 3.32
CA ARG A 286 -10.36 -9.73 2.68
C ARG A 286 -10.49 -9.62 1.17
N THR A 287 -11.18 -10.56 0.52
CA THR A 287 -11.29 -10.60 -0.94
C THR A 287 -12.04 -9.39 -1.50
N THR A 288 -13.11 -8.96 -0.82
CA THR A 288 -13.87 -7.75 -1.20
C THR A 288 -13.00 -6.50 -1.10
N THR A 289 -12.25 -6.33 0.00
CA THR A 289 -11.37 -5.18 0.19
C THR A 289 -10.26 -5.13 -0.86
N MET A 290 -9.64 -6.27 -1.15
CA MET A 290 -8.59 -6.39 -2.17
C MET A 290 -9.12 -6.11 -3.58
N ALA A 291 -10.30 -6.64 -3.93
CA ALA A 291 -10.95 -6.35 -5.20
C ALA A 291 -11.28 -4.86 -5.35
N ASN A 292 -11.81 -4.23 -4.31
CA ASN A 292 -12.12 -2.78 -4.30
C ASN A 292 -10.86 -1.93 -4.47
N LYS A 293 -9.75 -2.29 -3.80
CA LYS A 293 -8.45 -1.63 -3.96
C LYS A 293 -7.95 -1.74 -5.40
N GLY A 294 -8.10 -2.92 -6.02
CA GLY A 294 -7.79 -3.12 -7.43
C GLY A 294 -8.67 -2.28 -8.37
N TYR A 295 -9.97 -2.19 -8.12
CA TYR A 295 -10.87 -1.34 -8.90
C TYR A 295 -10.53 0.15 -8.78
N ALA A 296 -10.19 0.63 -7.58
CA ALA A 296 -9.75 2.00 -7.37
C ALA A 296 -8.48 2.30 -8.18
N ASN A 297 -7.49 1.40 -8.11
CA ASN A 297 -6.24 1.52 -8.87
C ASN A 297 -6.47 1.46 -10.38
N LEU A 298 -7.39 0.62 -10.85
CA LEU A 298 -7.80 0.57 -12.26
C LEU A 298 -8.44 1.90 -12.70
N GLY A 299 -9.32 2.47 -11.88
CA GLY A 299 -9.94 3.77 -12.15
C GLY A 299 -8.91 4.87 -12.34
N MET A 300 -7.84 4.85 -11.55
CA MET A 300 -6.73 5.79 -11.68
C MET A 300 -5.93 5.56 -12.98
N LEU A 301 -5.63 4.31 -13.30
CA LEU A 301 -4.87 3.97 -14.52
C LEU A 301 -5.58 4.36 -15.81
N LYS A 302 -6.92 4.28 -15.84
CA LYS A 302 -7.71 4.69 -17.01
C LYS A 302 -7.44 6.13 -17.43
N ALA A 303 -7.24 7.03 -16.47
CA ALA A 303 -6.92 8.44 -16.75
C ALA A 303 -5.53 8.62 -17.37
N SER A 304 -4.64 7.64 -17.21
CA SER A 304 -3.27 7.64 -17.76
C SER A 304 -3.15 6.90 -19.09
N GLY A 305 -4.28 6.63 -19.77
CA GLY A 305 -4.27 5.96 -21.08
C GLY A 305 -4.35 4.43 -21.01
N PHE A 306 -4.72 3.86 -19.86
CA PHE A 306 -4.88 2.41 -19.73
C PHE A 306 -6.16 1.91 -20.44
N HIS A 307 -6.19 2.01 -21.77
CA HIS A 307 -7.27 1.59 -22.66
C HIS A 307 -6.74 1.42 -24.09
N SER A 308 -7.53 0.83 -24.99
CA SER A 308 -7.11 0.47 -26.35
C SER A 308 -6.66 1.63 -27.24
N GLU A 309 -7.22 2.82 -27.03
CA GLU A 309 -6.86 4.05 -27.76
C GLU A 309 -5.77 4.88 -27.06
N GLY A 310 -5.16 4.36 -26.01
CA GLY A 310 -4.19 5.10 -25.21
C GLY A 310 -2.79 4.50 -25.30
N LEU A 311 -2.34 3.90 -24.20
CA LEU A 311 -1.07 3.20 -24.10
C LEU A 311 -1.09 1.94 -24.97
N SER A 312 0.09 1.55 -25.48
CA SER A 312 0.20 0.30 -26.22
C SER A 312 -0.23 -0.91 -25.35
N PRO A 313 -0.75 -1.99 -25.97
CA PRO A 313 -1.15 -3.20 -25.25
C PRO A 313 -0.01 -3.78 -24.39
N LEU A 314 1.23 -3.70 -24.85
CA LEU A 314 2.41 -4.17 -24.12
C LEU A 314 2.66 -3.34 -22.85
N THR A 315 2.54 -2.00 -22.95
CA THR A 315 2.61 -1.11 -21.78
C THR A 315 1.48 -1.41 -20.79
N CYS A 316 0.25 -1.61 -21.28
CA CYS A 316 -0.88 -1.99 -20.44
C CYS A 316 -0.65 -3.33 -19.71
N ILE A 317 -0.08 -4.33 -20.38
CA ILE A 317 0.28 -5.62 -19.75
C ILE A 317 1.30 -5.40 -18.63
N ASN A 318 2.32 -4.58 -18.86
CA ASN A 318 3.34 -4.26 -17.86
C ASN A 318 2.74 -3.54 -16.65
N LEU A 319 1.88 -2.53 -16.87
CA LEU A 319 1.19 -1.82 -15.78
C LEU A 319 0.26 -2.77 -15.00
N TRP A 320 -0.43 -3.67 -15.69
CA TRP A 320 -1.23 -4.73 -15.05
C TRP A 320 -0.37 -5.61 -14.13
N GLN A 321 0.75 -6.12 -14.62
CA GLN A 321 1.63 -7.01 -13.88
C GLN A 321 2.34 -6.31 -12.71
N ARG A 322 2.74 -5.05 -12.87
CA ARG A 322 3.57 -4.33 -11.89
C ARG A 322 2.78 -3.52 -10.87
N LEU A 323 1.57 -3.07 -11.21
CA LEU A 323 0.75 -2.22 -10.34
C LEU A 323 -0.53 -2.91 -9.86
N LEU A 324 -1.29 -3.50 -10.78
CA LEU A 324 -2.61 -4.04 -10.45
C LEU A 324 -2.55 -5.42 -9.79
N ILE A 325 -1.77 -6.36 -10.33
CA ILE A 325 -1.61 -7.70 -9.75
C ILE A 325 -1.13 -7.62 -8.29
N PRO A 326 -0.05 -6.87 -7.95
CA PRO A 326 0.39 -6.75 -6.55
C PRO A 326 -0.66 -6.10 -5.64
N SER A 327 -1.46 -5.18 -6.19
CA SER A 327 -2.54 -4.53 -5.43
C SER A 327 -3.74 -5.44 -5.19
N LEU A 328 -4.03 -6.37 -6.10
CA LEU A 328 -5.15 -7.31 -6.04
C LEU A 328 -4.81 -8.54 -5.20
N LEU A 329 -3.56 -9.00 -5.25
CA LEU A 329 -3.13 -10.29 -4.72
C LEU A 329 -2.10 -10.14 -3.59
N TYR A 330 -2.04 -8.98 -2.95
CA TYR A 330 -1.18 -8.77 -1.78
C TYR A 330 -1.47 -9.81 -0.70
N GLY A 331 -0.43 -10.54 -0.29
CA GLY A 331 -0.51 -11.58 0.73
C GLY A 331 -1.23 -12.86 0.27
N CYS A 332 -1.46 -13.06 -1.02
CA CYS A 332 -2.15 -14.25 -1.53
C CYS A 332 -1.42 -15.57 -1.23
N GLU A 333 -0.13 -15.48 -0.93
CA GLU A 333 0.74 -16.58 -0.50
C GLU A 333 0.23 -17.25 0.78
N VAL A 334 -0.39 -16.48 1.68
CA VAL A 334 -0.92 -16.96 2.97
C VAL A 334 -2.44 -17.11 2.98
N TRP A 335 -3.10 -16.92 1.83
CA TRP A 335 -4.55 -17.14 1.75
C TRP A 335 -4.84 -18.64 1.78
N GLY A 336 -5.81 -19.05 2.60
CA GLY A 336 -6.42 -20.36 2.49
C GLY A 336 -7.15 -20.56 1.15
N ASP A 337 -7.74 -21.73 0.96
CA ASP A 337 -8.49 -22.02 -0.26
C ASP A 337 -9.68 -21.06 -0.39
N LEU A 338 -9.70 -20.33 -1.50
CA LEU A 338 -10.77 -19.39 -1.76
C LEU A 338 -12.00 -20.13 -2.31
N PRO A 339 -13.21 -19.84 -1.80
CA PRO A 339 -14.43 -20.28 -2.46
C PRO A 339 -14.44 -19.81 -3.92
N LYS A 340 -14.93 -20.67 -4.83
CA LYS A 340 -15.01 -20.36 -6.28
C LYS A 340 -15.66 -19.00 -6.55
N ARG A 341 -16.67 -18.63 -5.76
CA ARG A 341 -17.37 -17.33 -5.86
C ARG A 341 -16.43 -16.15 -5.62
N GLU A 342 -15.54 -16.23 -4.64
CA GLU A 342 -14.60 -15.16 -4.30
C GLU A 342 -13.46 -15.09 -5.31
N LEU A 343 -12.91 -16.24 -5.71
CA LEU A 343 -11.91 -16.30 -6.78
C LEU A 343 -12.44 -15.69 -8.09
N ASN A 344 -13.70 -15.97 -8.42
CA ASN A 344 -14.37 -15.41 -9.60
C ASN A 344 -14.46 -13.88 -9.60
N VAL A 345 -14.42 -13.21 -8.45
CA VAL A 345 -14.36 -11.74 -8.38
C VAL A 345 -13.08 -11.26 -9.06
N PHE A 346 -11.94 -11.84 -8.71
CA PHE A 346 -10.65 -11.47 -9.30
C PHE A 346 -10.54 -11.87 -10.77
N GLU A 347 -11.04 -13.06 -11.14
CA GLU A 347 -11.11 -13.48 -12.55
C GLU A 347 -11.94 -12.49 -13.38
N THR A 348 -13.05 -12.01 -12.84
CA THR A 348 -13.89 -11.01 -13.50
C THR A 348 -13.15 -9.68 -13.68
N VAL A 349 -12.36 -9.25 -12.69
CA VAL A 349 -11.48 -8.08 -12.80
C VAL A 349 -10.51 -8.24 -13.96
N GLN A 350 -9.77 -9.35 -14.00
CA GLN A 350 -8.80 -9.64 -15.07
C GLN A 350 -9.46 -9.61 -16.44
N LYS A 351 -10.58 -10.33 -16.62
CA LYS A 351 -11.28 -10.42 -17.91
C LYS A 351 -11.79 -9.06 -18.40
N ARG A 352 -12.35 -8.25 -17.50
CA ARG A 352 -12.82 -6.89 -17.82
C ARG A 352 -11.68 -5.99 -18.26
N ILE A 353 -10.55 -6.05 -17.56
CA ILE A 353 -9.33 -5.30 -17.90
C ILE A 353 -8.79 -5.75 -19.25
N GLY A 354 -8.65 -7.06 -19.46
CA GLY A 354 -8.13 -7.61 -20.71
C GLY A 354 -8.98 -7.21 -21.91
N LYS A 355 -10.32 -7.21 -21.78
CA LYS A 355 -11.23 -6.70 -22.82
C LYS A 355 -11.07 -5.20 -23.04
N HIS A 356 -10.92 -4.43 -21.95
CA HIS A 356 -10.82 -2.97 -22.00
C HIS A 356 -9.55 -2.48 -22.71
N ILE A 357 -8.37 -3.05 -22.39
CA ILE A 357 -7.10 -2.61 -22.98
C ILE A 357 -6.94 -3.05 -24.44
N GLN A 358 -7.70 -4.06 -24.88
CA GLN A 358 -7.70 -4.52 -26.26
C GLN A 358 -8.86 -3.96 -27.10
N GLY A 359 -9.79 -3.20 -26.49
CA GLY A 359 -10.96 -2.67 -27.19
C GLY A 359 -11.96 -3.76 -27.61
N LEU A 360 -11.90 -4.94 -26.98
CA LEU A 360 -12.73 -6.08 -27.33
C LEU A 360 -14.14 -5.95 -26.77
N HIS A 361 -15.12 -6.47 -27.53
CA HIS A 361 -16.50 -6.50 -27.08
C HIS A 361 -16.67 -7.30 -25.78
N ARG A 362 -17.59 -6.88 -24.91
CA ARG A 362 -17.81 -7.51 -23.59
C ARG A 362 -18.09 -9.02 -23.63
N ARG A 363 -18.64 -9.52 -24.75
CA ARG A 363 -18.98 -10.93 -24.99
C ARG A 363 -17.84 -11.76 -25.60
N THR A 364 -16.69 -11.16 -25.92
CA THR A 364 -15.55 -11.93 -26.45
C THR A 364 -15.15 -13.03 -25.46
N HIS A 365 -14.81 -14.21 -25.99
CA HIS A 365 -14.46 -15.37 -25.18
C HIS A 365 -13.23 -15.08 -24.31
N ASP A 366 -13.29 -15.44 -23.03
CA ASP A 366 -12.27 -15.03 -22.05
C ASP A 366 -10.89 -15.66 -22.34
N GLU A 367 -10.86 -16.86 -22.94
CA GLU A 367 -9.60 -17.51 -23.33
C GLU A 367 -8.89 -16.76 -24.46
N ILE A 368 -9.64 -16.21 -25.43
CA ILE A 368 -9.08 -15.38 -26.49
C ILE A 368 -8.46 -14.12 -25.87
N VAL A 369 -9.19 -13.47 -24.95
CA VAL A 369 -8.73 -12.27 -24.25
C VAL A 369 -7.41 -12.52 -23.51
N ARG A 370 -7.31 -13.65 -22.81
CA ARG A 370 -6.09 -14.02 -22.08
C ARG A 370 -4.94 -14.43 -23.00
N GLY A 371 -5.24 -15.21 -24.05
CA GLY A 371 -4.26 -15.71 -25.01
C GLY A 371 -3.53 -14.57 -25.73
N LEU A 372 -4.26 -13.55 -26.18
CA LEU A 372 -3.69 -12.38 -26.83
C LEU A 372 -2.77 -11.55 -25.91
N LEU A 373 -2.98 -11.61 -24.60
CA LEU A 373 -2.19 -10.87 -23.60
C LEU A 373 -1.12 -11.73 -22.91
N GLY A 374 -1.03 -13.02 -23.23
CA GLY A 374 -0.15 -13.96 -22.54
C GLY A 374 -0.48 -14.13 -21.05
N TRP A 375 -1.75 -14.00 -20.66
CA TRP A 375 -2.18 -14.08 -19.26
C TRP A 375 -2.62 -15.49 -18.87
N THR A 376 -2.24 -15.92 -17.67
CA THR A 376 -2.84 -17.09 -17.00
C THR A 376 -4.09 -16.66 -16.22
N THR A 377 -4.86 -17.61 -15.70
CA THR A 377 -5.93 -17.32 -14.72
C THR A 377 -5.35 -16.66 -13.46
N ILE A 378 -6.17 -15.90 -12.74
CA ILE A 378 -5.78 -15.38 -11.42
C ILE A 378 -5.49 -16.53 -10.46
N ALA A 379 -6.26 -17.61 -10.54
CA ALA A 379 -5.96 -18.85 -9.80
C ALA A 379 -4.50 -19.29 -10.01
N GLY A 380 -4.08 -19.41 -11.27
CA GLY A 380 -2.70 -19.79 -11.60
C GLY A 380 -1.65 -18.77 -11.15
N VAL A 381 -2.00 -17.47 -11.10
CA VAL A 381 -1.11 -16.45 -10.53
C VAL A 381 -0.96 -16.64 -9.01
N ILE A 382 -2.06 -16.88 -8.29
CA ILE A 382 -2.05 -17.17 -6.84
C ILE A 382 -1.22 -18.43 -6.57
N ASP A 383 -1.44 -19.51 -7.32
CA ASP A 383 -0.68 -20.76 -7.19
C ASP A 383 0.81 -20.53 -7.41
N LYS A 384 1.17 -19.75 -8.44
CA LYS A 384 2.56 -19.37 -8.69
C LYS A 384 3.16 -18.56 -7.52
N CYS A 385 2.41 -17.64 -6.92
CA CYS A 385 2.87 -16.89 -5.75
C CYS A 385 3.09 -17.81 -4.54
N LYS A 386 2.12 -18.68 -4.23
CA LYS A 386 2.22 -19.68 -3.16
C LYS A 386 3.42 -20.60 -3.35
N LEU A 387 3.61 -21.16 -4.55
CA LEU A 387 4.74 -22.03 -4.86
C LEU A 387 6.08 -21.31 -4.71
N LYS A 388 6.19 -20.08 -5.22
CA LYS A 388 7.40 -19.26 -5.04
C LYS A 388 7.69 -18.96 -3.58
N PHE A 389 6.65 -18.70 -2.79
CA PHE A 389 6.78 -18.46 -1.36
C PHE A 389 7.28 -19.70 -0.64
N ILE A 390 6.64 -20.85 -0.84
CA ILE A 390 7.06 -22.13 -0.26
C ILE A 390 8.50 -22.47 -0.67
N TYR A 391 8.83 -22.35 -1.96
CA TYR A 391 10.19 -22.59 -2.45
C TYR A 391 11.23 -21.72 -1.72
N LYS A 392 10.94 -20.42 -1.54
CA LYS A 392 11.81 -19.51 -0.78
C LYS A 392 11.96 -19.97 0.67
N MET A 393 10.87 -20.37 1.33
CA MET A 393 10.89 -20.85 2.72
C MET A 393 11.73 -22.13 2.86
N CYS A 394 11.58 -23.09 1.93
CA CYS A 394 12.39 -24.31 1.88
C CYS A 394 13.86 -24.05 1.56
N SER A 395 14.18 -22.90 0.95
CA SER A 395 15.54 -22.52 0.58
C SER A 395 16.23 -21.63 1.63
N LEU A 396 15.57 -21.39 2.76
CA LEU A 396 16.17 -20.63 3.86
C LEU A 396 17.30 -21.44 4.53
N PRO A 397 18.26 -20.75 5.16
CA PRO A 397 19.33 -21.41 5.92
C PRO A 397 18.79 -22.39 6.99
N PRO A 398 19.51 -23.48 7.30
CA PRO A 398 19.06 -24.49 8.26
C PRO A 398 18.78 -23.99 9.67
N ASP A 399 19.38 -22.88 10.08
CA ASP A 399 19.15 -22.20 11.36
C ASP A 399 17.83 -21.40 11.39
N ASN A 400 17.17 -21.23 10.25
CA ASN A 400 15.90 -20.54 10.16
C ASN A 400 14.74 -21.43 10.61
N VAL A 401 13.87 -20.91 11.49
CA VAL A 401 12.68 -21.63 11.96
C VAL A 401 11.82 -22.12 10.80
N PHE A 402 11.62 -21.30 9.76
CA PHE A 402 10.79 -21.67 8.62
C PHE A 402 11.38 -22.79 7.75
N TYR A 403 12.71 -22.90 7.67
CA TYR A 403 13.34 -24.02 6.99
C TYR A 403 12.99 -25.34 7.68
N HIS A 404 13.06 -25.37 9.01
CA HIS A 404 12.65 -26.53 9.79
C HIS A 404 11.18 -26.86 9.57
N ILE A 405 10.29 -25.86 9.66
CA ILE A 405 8.85 -26.02 9.41
C ILE A 405 8.56 -26.72 8.08
N CYS A 406 9.30 -26.37 7.03
CA CYS A 406 9.10 -26.92 5.70
C CYS A 406 9.79 -28.28 5.48
N SER A 407 10.88 -28.57 6.19
CA SER A 407 11.68 -29.79 6.00
C SER A 407 11.27 -30.96 6.91
N SER A 408 10.63 -30.71 8.05
CA SER A 408 10.23 -31.76 9.01
C SER A 408 9.01 -32.61 8.60
N ASN A 409 8.44 -32.37 7.42
CA ASN A 409 7.37 -33.21 6.82
C ASN A 409 7.87 -34.07 5.64
N SER A 410 9.19 -34.16 5.45
CA SER A 410 9.83 -35.02 4.42
C SER A 410 10.26 -36.36 4.98
#